data_AF-A0A957SH09-F1
#
_entry.id   AF-A0A957SH09-F1
#
_cell.length_a   1.000
_cell.length_b   1.000
_cell.length_c   1.000
_cell.angle_alpha   90.00
_cell.angle_beta   90.00
_cell.angle_gamma   90.00
#
_symmetry.space_group_name_H-M   'P 1'
#
loop_
_entity.id
_entity.type
_entity.pdbx_description
1 polymer ?
#
loop_
_entity_poly.entity_id
_entity_poly.type
_entity_poly.pdbx_seq_one_letter_code
_entity_poly.pdbx_strand_id
1 'polypeptide(L)'
;ALGALVLTRYIASLFNFDVGGFEFPPQALLQVAVIARLTPVLAALYPVIAGTRITAREAISSYGLGKGQFGRSFIDLLLRRIQHLPRPTMLSLRNTFRRKGRLALVLTTLTLASAIFISVLSVQASLLRTLDDALRYWKYDVRLNFTRSYRVEQLQQIALETPGVLRAEGWGFADTVRMRTPDEQGNDVLMIAPPEDTQMIDPILLEGRWLLPEDTQAVVMNTDLLSDEPDL
;
A
#
# COMPACT_ATOMS: atom_id res chain seq x y z
N ALA A 1 13.82 -13.11 3.48
CA ALA A 1 13.44 -14.18 4.41
C ALA A 1 13.11 -13.62 5.79
N LEU A 2 14.08 -13.11 6.56
CA LEU A 2 13.83 -12.54 7.90
C LEU A 2 12.81 -11.40 7.91
N GLY A 3 12.90 -10.44 6.98
CA GLY A 3 11.94 -9.34 6.88
C GLY A 3 10.50 -9.79 6.56
N ALA A 4 10.35 -10.83 5.74
CA ALA A 4 9.03 -11.41 5.45
C ALA A 4 8.46 -12.09 6.71
N LEU A 5 9.28 -12.81 7.46
CA LEU A 5 8.88 -13.47 8.71
C LEU A 5 8.44 -12.45 9.77
N VAL A 6 9.17 -11.35 9.90
CA VAL A 6 8.80 -10.22 10.78
C VAL A 6 7.48 -9.59 10.33
N LEU A 7 7.31 -9.35 9.03
CA LEU A 7 6.07 -8.79 8.48
C LEU A 7 4.87 -9.73 8.68
N THR A 8 5.03 -11.03 8.44
CA THR A 8 3.97 -12.01 8.64
C THR A 8 3.59 -12.12 10.12
N ARG A 9 4.56 -12.12 11.04
CA ARG A 9 4.27 -12.08 12.48
C ARG A 9 3.57 -10.79 12.89
N TYR A 10 3.99 -9.65 12.34
CA TYR A 10 3.34 -8.38 12.60
C TYR A 10 1.88 -8.39 12.13
N ILE A 11 1.62 -8.79 10.88
CA ILE A 11 0.26 -8.91 10.33
C ILE A 11 -0.56 -9.89 11.16
N ALA A 12 -0.02 -11.06 11.47
CA ALA A 12 -0.74 -12.05 12.25
C ALA A 12 -1.04 -11.59 13.67
N SER A 13 -0.17 -10.80 14.29
CA SER A 13 -0.45 -10.16 15.59
C SER A 13 -1.57 -9.12 15.52
N LEU A 14 -1.71 -8.40 14.41
CA LEU A 14 -2.83 -7.47 14.19
C LEU A 14 -4.17 -8.21 14.09
N PHE A 15 -4.18 -9.39 13.48
CA PHE A 15 -5.38 -10.23 13.34
C PHE A 15 -5.51 -11.31 14.42
N ASN A 16 -4.64 -11.29 15.44
CA ASN A 16 -4.58 -12.27 16.53
C ASN A 16 -4.53 -13.75 16.06
N PHE A 17 -3.82 -14.01 14.96
CA PHE A 17 -3.57 -15.36 14.44
C PHE A 17 -2.17 -15.85 14.84
N ASP A 18 -2.06 -17.12 15.22
CA ASP A 18 -0.77 -17.79 15.35
C ASP A 18 -0.25 -18.24 13.98
N VAL A 19 0.90 -17.70 13.58
CA VAL A 19 1.55 -18.11 12.34
C VAL A 19 2.29 -19.43 12.58
N GLY A 20 2.00 -20.43 11.75
CA GLY A 20 2.77 -21.68 11.69
C GLY A 20 4.27 -21.46 11.45
N GLY A 21 5.05 -22.53 11.62
CA GLY A 21 6.50 -22.51 11.46
C GLY A 21 6.95 -22.01 10.09
N PHE A 22 8.14 -21.41 10.04
CA PHE A 22 8.70 -20.87 8.81
C PHE A 22 9.08 -21.99 7.83
N GLU A 23 8.28 -22.18 6.78
CA GLU A 23 8.64 -23.06 5.68
C GLU A 23 9.65 -22.34 4.77
N PHE A 24 10.82 -22.93 4.56
CA PHE A 24 11.81 -22.47 3.60
C PHE A 24 11.50 -23.08 2.22
N PRO A 25 10.86 -22.36 1.27
CA PRO A 25 10.60 -22.90 -0.06
C PRO A 25 11.93 -23.03 -0.83
N PRO A 26 12.44 -24.26 -1.08
CA PRO A 26 13.75 -24.44 -1.73
C PRO A 26 13.75 -23.91 -3.16
N GLN A 27 12.59 -23.98 -3.82
CA GLN A 27 12.33 -23.44 -5.15
C GLN A 27 12.61 -21.93 -5.26
N ALA A 28 12.22 -21.13 -4.28
CA ALA A 28 12.43 -19.68 -4.30
C ALA A 28 13.92 -19.34 -4.14
N LEU A 29 14.63 -20.07 -3.27
CA LEU A 29 16.08 -19.92 -3.12
C LEU A 29 16.82 -20.28 -4.41
N LEU A 30 16.40 -21.35 -5.08
CA LEU A 30 17.00 -21.77 -6.34
C LEU A 30 16.77 -20.73 -7.45
N GLN A 31 15.55 -20.17 -7.54
CA GLN A 31 15.24 -19.06 -8.45
C GLN A 31 16.11 -17.83 -8.16
N VAL A 32 16.22 -17.41 -6.90
CA VAL A 32 17.07 -16.28 -6.51
C VAL A 32 18.54 -16.55 -6.85
N ALA A 33 19.05 -17.75 -6.57
CA ALA A 33 20.43 -18.13 -6.89
C ALA A 33 20.71 -18.11 -8.40
N VAL A 34 19.77 -18.62 -9.21
CA VAL A 34 19.85 -18.60 -10.68
C VAL A 34 19.84 -17.17 -11.20
N ILE A 35 18.91 -16.33 -10.75
CA ILE A 35 18.82 -14.92 -11.16
C ILE A 35 20.09 -14.16 -10.75
N ALA A 36 20.52 -14.30 -9.49
CA ALA A 36 21.72 -13.65 -8.97
C ALA A 36 22.99 -14.02 -9.75
N ARG A 37 23.05 -15.23 -10.33
CA ARG A 37 24.17 -15.65 -11.18
C ARG A 37 24.04 -15.21 -12.63
N LEU A 38 22.83 -15.23 -13.20
CA LEU A 38 22.59 -14.85 -14.59
C LEU A 38 22.75 -13.35 -14.83
N THR A 39 22.28 -12.52 -13.90
CA THR A 39 22.27 -11.05 -14.09
C THR A 39 23.68 -10.46 -14.31
N PRO A 40 24.72 -10.79 -13.51
CA PRO A 40 26.08 -10.28 -13.75
C PRO A 40 26.67 -10.76 -15.08
N VAL A 41 26.41 -12.01 -15.47
CA VAL A 41 26.89 -12.60 -16.72
C VAL A 41 26.30 -11.86 -17.92
N LEU A 42 24.99 -11.63 -17.91
CA LEU A 42 24.31 -10.86 -18.95
C LEU A 42 24.77 -9.40 -18.97
N ALA A 43 24.94 -8.78 -17.80
CA ALA A 43 25.42 -7.41 -17.70
C ALA A 43 26.86 -7.24 -18.22
N ALA A 44 27.72 -8.24 -18.02
CA ALA A 44 29.09 -8.24 -18.52
C ALA A 44 29.19 -8.51 -20.03
N LEU A 45 28.18 -9.12 -20.65
CA LEU A 45 28.19 -9.47 -22.07
C LEU A 45 28.34 -8.24 -22.97
N TYR A 46 27.60 -7.17 -22.68
CA TYR A 46 27.67 -5.92 -23.44
C TYR A 46 29.07 -5.28 -23.44
N PRO A 47 29.71 -4.98 -22.29
CA PRO A 47 31.05 -4.41 -22.26
C PRO A 47 32.12 -5.35 -22.85
N VAL A 48 31.98 -6.67 -22.69
CA VAL A 48 32.90 -7.66 -23.29
C VAL A 48 32.83 -7.61 -24.83
N ILE A 49 31.64 -7.68 -25.42
CA ILE A 49 31.46 -7.61 -26.87
C ILE A 49 31.89 -6.25 -27.42
N ALA A 50 31.59 -5.16 -26.70
CA ALA A 50 32.02 -3.82 -27.10
C ALA A 50 33.55 -3.69 -27.08
N GLY A 51 34.23 -4.31 -26.12
CA GLY A 51 35.69 -4.31 -26.01
C GLY A 51 36.39 -5.14 -27.10
N THR A 52 35.86 -6.31 -27.45
CA THR A 52 36.45 -7.18 -28.48
C THR A 52 36.29 -6.66 -29.90
N ARG A 53 35.36 -5.72 -30.13
CA ARG A 53 35.15 -5.07 -31.44
C ARG A 53 36.12 -3.91 -31.72
N ILE A 54 36.97 -3.53 -30.77
CA ILE A 54 37.95 -2.45 -30.96
C ILE A 54 39.23 -3.06 -31.54
N THR A 55 39.74 -2.49 -32.64
CA THR A 55 40.98 -2.98 -33.25
C THR A 55 42.20 -2.63 -32.38
N ALA A 56 43.27 -3.44 -32.45
CA ALA A 56 44.51 -3.16 -31.72
C ALA A 56 45.08 -1.76 -32.05
N ARG A 57 44.94 -1.32 -33.31
CA ARG A 57 45.32 0.04 -33.75
C ARG A 57 44.48 1.12 -33.07
N GLU A 58 43.16 0.94 -32.95
CA GLU A 58 42.30 1.90 -32.25
C GLU A 58 42.56 1.91 -30.74
N ALA A 59 42.80 0.75 -30.13
CA ALA A 59 43.11 0.66 -28.71
C ALA A 59 44.38 1.45 -28.36
N ILE A 60 45.44 1.30 -29.15
CA ILE A 60 46.73 1.99 -28.96
C ILE A 60 46.67 3.47 -29.39
N SER A 61 45.90 3.82 -30.44
CA SER A 61 45.80 5.20 -30.93
C SER A 61 44.74 6.05 -30.22
N SER A 62 43.90 5.46 -29.37
CA SER A 62 42.90 6.18 -28.57
C SER A 62 43.55 6.98 -27.42
N TYR A 63 44.20 8.09 -27.78
CA TYR A 63 44.79 9.02 -26.83
C TYR A 63 43.68 9.78 -26.07
N GLY A 64 43.11 9.16 -25.03
CA GLY A 64 42.38 9.78 -23.90
C GLY A 64 41.10 10.59 -24.18
N LEU A 65 40.77 10.90 -25.42
CA LEU A 65 39.65 11.75 -25.81
C LEU A 65 38.65 10.89 -26.58
N GLY A 66 37.63 10.42 -25.87
CA GLY A 66 36.55 9.63 -26.46
C GLY A 66 35.93 10.31 -27.67
N LYS A 67 35.48 9.51 -28.64
CA LYS A 67 34.84 9.87 -29.93
C LYS A 67 33.55 10.74 -29.81
N GLY A 68 33.33 11.44 -28.71
CA GLY A 68 32.20 12.34 -28.52
C GLY A 68 32.51 13.70 -29.17
N GLN A 69 31.77 14.04 -30.22
CA GLN A 69 31.74 15.40 -30.77
C GLN A 69 31.36 16.39 -29.66
N PHE A 70 32.36 17.07 -29.11
CA PHE A 70 32.19 18.06 -28.05
C PHE A 70 31.61 19.34 -28.66
N GLY A 71 30.56 19.92 -28.04
CA GLY A 71 30.05 21.26 -28.40
C GLY A 71 28.75 21.34 -29.22
N ARG A 72 28.08 20.22 -29.54
CA ARG A 72 26.75 20.22 -30.23
C ARG A 72 25.57 19.76 -29.35
N SER A 73 25.79 19.50 -28.07
CA SER A 73 24.76 18.98 -27.15
C SER A 73 23.88 20.10 -26.58
N PHE A 74 22.56 19.91 -26.53
CA PHE A 74 21.62 20.83 -25.83
C PHE A 74 22.05 21.14 -24.38
N ILE A 75 22.62 20.14 -23.71
CA ILE A 75 23.12 20.27 -22.33
C ILE A 75 24.35 21.20 -22.26
N ASP A 76 25.22 21.21 -23.28
CA ASP A 76 26.36 22.14 -23.32
C ASP A 76 25.88 23.59 -23.51
N LEU A 77 24.79 23.78 -24.27
CA LEU A 77 24.13 25.08 -24.40
C LEU A 77 23.53 25.55 -23.07
N LEU A 78 22.85 24.64 -22.35
CA LEU A 78 22.24 24.95 -21.06
C LEU A 78 23.29 25.25 -19.98
N LEU A 79 24.40 24.50 -19.97
CA LEU A 79 25.52 24.71 -19.05
C LEU A 79 26.27 26.02 -19.32
N ARG A 80 26.27 26.54 -20.56
CA ARG A 80 26.82 27.88 -20.86
C ARG A 80 26.00 29.02 -20.24
N ARG A 81 24.71 28.78 -19.95
CA ARG A 81 23.84 29.76 -19.30
C ARG A 81 24.12 29.90 -17.80
N ILE A 82 24.82 28.93 -17.21
CA ILE A 82 25.21 28.93 -15.80
C ILE A 82 26.61 29.55 -15.67
N GLN A 83 26.67 30.86 -15.39
CA GLN A 83 27.93 31.63 -15.39
C GLN A 83 28.56 31.81 -13.99
N HIS A 84 27.81 31.52 -12.92
CA HIS A 84 28.19 31.91 -11.54
C HIS A 84 28.80 30.76 -10.71
N LEU A 85 29.09 29.61 -11.32
CA LEU A 85 29.69 28.47 -10.63
C LEU A 85 31.23 28.59 -10.61
N PRO A 86 31.89 28.31 -9.46
CA PRO A 86 33.34 28.21 -9.39
C PRO A 86 33.91 27.26 -10.44
N ARG A 87 35.02 27.64 -11.10
CA ARG A 87 35.63 26.88 -12.20
C ARG A 87 35.76 25.36 -11.94
N PRO A 88 36.13 24.87 -10.74
CA PRO A 88 36.22 23.44 -10.45
C PRO A 88 34.87 22.71 -10.49
N THR A 89 33.80 23.33 -9.98
CA THR A 89 32.46 22.73 -9.97
C THR A 89 31.89 22.63 -11.38
N MET A 90 32.13 23.65 -12.23
CA MET A 90 31.74 23.65 -13.62
C MET A 90 32.49 22.59 -14.43
N LEU A 91 33.78 22.34 -14.13
CA LEU A 91 34.56 21.25 -14.71
C LEU A 91 33.99 19.88 -14.33
N SER A 92 33.67 19.67 -13.06
CA SER A 92 33.04 18.42 -12.58
C SER A 92 31.67 18.18 -13.25
N LEU A 93 30.81 19.20 -13.29
CA LEU A 93 29.48 19.13 -13.89
C LEU A 93 29.56 18.79 -15.39
N ARG A 94 30.44 19.47 -16.15
CA ARG A 94 30.70 19.16 -17.56
C ARG A 94 31.22 17.74 -17.75
N ASN A 95 32.09 17.25 -16.85
CA ASN A 95 32.62 15.89 -16.95
C ASN A 95 31.52 14.83 -16.71
N THR A 96 30.57 15.09 -15.82
CA THR A 96 29.40 14.23 -15.59
C THR A 96 28.51 14.14 -16.83
N PHE A 97 28.18 15.28 -17.44
CA PHE A 97 27.34 15.33 -18.65
C PHE A 97 28.05 14.89 -19.93
N ARG A 98 29.39 14.80 -19.92
CA ARG A 98 30.18 14.25 -21.03
C ARG A 98 29.89 12.76 -21.26
N ARG A 99 29.57 12.00 -20.20
CA ARG A 99 29.23 10.56 -20.28
C ARG A 99 27.73 10.33 -20.14
N LYS A 100 26.95 10.82 -21.10
CA LYS A 100 25.47 10.79 -21.12
C LYS A 100 24.86 9.42 -20.81
N GLY A 101 25.43 8.32 -21.33
CA GLY A 101 24.93 6.96 -21.08
C GLY A 101 25.08 6.51 -19.63
N ARG A 102 26.25 6.76 -19.01
CA ARG A 102 26.48 6.43 -17.59
C ARG A 102 25.57 7.26 -16.68
N LEU A 103 25.42 8.55 -16.99
CA LEU A 103 24.56 9.45 -16.22
C LEU A 103 23.10 9.01 -16.29
N ALA A 104 22.58 8.69 -17.47
CA ALA A 104 21.22 8.21 -17.64
C ALA A 104 20.98 6.90 -16.86
N LEU A 105 21.90 5.93 -16.94
CA LEU A 105 21.78 4.67 -16.21
C LEU A 105 21.70 4.88 -14.69
N VAL A 106 22.59 5.72 -14.13
CA VAL A 106 22.62 6.00 -12.69
C VAL A 106 21.39 6.79 -12.25
N LEU A 107 20.97 7.79 -13.02
CA LEU A 107 19.77 8.56 -12.71
C LEU A 107 18.52 7.68 -12.74
N THR A 108 18.33 6.89 -13.79
CA THR A 108 17.16 5.99 -13.91
C THR A 108 17.11 4.96 -12.78
N THR A 109 18.26 4.39 -12.42
CA THR A 109 18.30 3.43 -11.31
C THR A 109 18.00 4.09 -9.97
N LEU A 110 18.54 5.28 -9.69
CA LEU A 110 18.25 6.04 -8.47
C LEU A 110 16.79 6.51 -8.41
N THR A 111 16.22 7.01 -9.51
CA THR A 111 14.82 7.43 -9.55
C THR A 111 13.88 6.24 -9.41
N LEU A 112 14.17 5.10 -10.06
CA LEU A 112 13.37 3.89 -9.91
C LEU A 112 13.40 3.36 -8.48
N ALA A 113 14.59 3.31 -7.85
CA ALA A 113 14.72 2.90 -6.45
C ALA A 113 13.94 3.84 -5.52
N SER A 114 14.03 5.15 -5.73
CA SER A 114 13.30 6.16 -4.95
C SER A 114 11.78 6.04 -5.14
N ALA A 115 11.32 5.83 -6.37
CA ALA A 115 9.90 5.68 -6.68
C ALA A 115 9.31 4.42 -6.03
N ILE A 116 10.01 3.29 -6.08
CA ILE A 116 9.60 2.05 -5.41
C ILE A 116 9.52 2.29 -3.89
N PHE A 117 10.52 2.94 -3.31
CA PHE A 117 10.55 3.23 -1.88
C PHE A 117 9.37 4.10 -1.43
N ILE A 118 9.11 5.20 -2.14
CA ILE A 118 7.97 6.09 -1.84
C ILE A 118 6.64 5.34 -2.02
N SER A 119 6.50 4.54 -3.07
CA SER A 119 5.29 3.75 -3.33
C SER A 119 4.97 2.80 -2.18
N VAL A 120 5.96 2.05 -1.67
CA VAL A 120 5.79 1.14 -0.54
C VAL A 120 5.36 1.90 0.73
N LEU A 121 5.98 3.03 1.02
CA LEU A 121 5.61 3.86 2.17
C LEU A 121 4.20 4.44 2.04
N SER A 122 3.79 4.87 0.84
CA SER A 122 2.44 5.35 0.59
C SER A 122 1.39 4.25 0.77
N VAL A 123 1.65 3.04 0.28
CA VAL A 123 0.74 1.90 0.49
C VAL A 123 0.63 1.56 1.97
N GLN A 124 1.74 1.52 2.70
CA GLN A 124 1.73 1.29 4.16
C GLN A 124 0.91 2.38 4.89
N ALA A 125 1.15 3.64 4.57
CA ALA A 125 0.43 4.76 5.18
C ALA A 125 -1.07 4.72 4.87
N SER A 126 -1.45 4.35 3.64
CA SER A 126 -2.85 4.17 3.25
C SER A 126 -3.50 3.03 4.04
N LEU A 127 -2.84 1.88 4.15
CA LEU A 127 -3.36 0.73 4.89
C LEU A 127 -3.57 1.05 6.37
N LEU A 128 -2.60 1.71 7.01
CA LEU A 128 -2.74 2.12 8.42
C LEU A 128 -3.88 3.11 8.61
N ARG A 129 -4.04 4.07 7.68
CA ARG A 129 -5.16 5.01 7.73
C ARG A 129 -6.51 4.31 7.59
N THR A 130 -6.63 3.40 6.64
CA THR A 130 -7.85 2.60 6.46
C THR A 130 -8.16 1.75 7.70
N LEU A 131 -7.13 1.18 8.34
CA LEU A 131 -7.29 0.45 9.60
C LEU A 131 -7.76 1.37 10.73
N ASP A 132 -7.13 2.53 10.89
CA ASP A 132 -7.55 3.51 11.90
C ASP A 132 -8.99 3.97 11.68
N ASP A 133 -9.38 4.25 10.44
CA ASP A 133 -10.76 4.64 10.09
C ASP A 133 -11.75 3.49 10.35
N ALA A 134 -11.37 2.25 10.01
CA ALA A 134 -12.20 1.07 10.27
C ALA A 134 -12.35 0.75 11.77
N LEU A 135 -11.29 0.94 12.56
CA LEU A 135 -11.32 0.77 14.01
C LEU A 135 -12.10 1.89 14.70
N ARG A 136 -12.01 3.13 14.19
CA ARG A 136 -12.80 4.25 14.70
C ARG A 136 -14.30 4.07 14.52
N TYR A 137 -14.72 3.31 13.49
CA TYR A 137 -16.13 3.03 13.23
C TYR A 137 -16.81 2.38 14.44
N TRP A 138 -16.13 1.42 15.09
CA TRP A 138 -16.65 0.72 16.27
C TRP A 138 -16.00 1.24 17.56
N LYS A 139 -16.73 2.03 18.34
CA LYS A 139 -16.30 2.60 19.62
C LYS A 139 -16.70 1.72 20.82
N TYR A 140 -16.46 0.41 20.72
CA TYR A 140 -16.65 -0.51 21.84
C TYR A 140 -15.43 -1.42 21.97
N ASP A 141 -15.12 -1.82 23.21
CA ASP A 141 -13.97 -2.70 23.49
C ASP A 141 -14.33 -4.19 23.38
N VAL A 142 -15.57 -4.55 23.73
CA VAL A 142 -16.04 -5.94 23.78
C VAL A 142 -17.43 -6.06 23.16
N ARG A 143 -17.59 -7.00 22.23
CA ARG A 143 -18.90 -7.42 21.69
C ARG A 143 -19.19 -8.84 22.16
N LEU A 144 -20.38 -9.04 22.71
CA LEU A 144 -20.88 -10.36 23.09
C LEU A 144 -22.08 -10.73 22.22
N ASN A 145 -21.95 -11.84 21.49
CA ASN A 145 -23.04 -12.40 20.70
C ASN A 145 -23.61 -13.61 21.45
N PHE A 146 -24.89 -13.57 21.79
CA PHE A 146 -25.56 -14.65 22.50
C PHE A 146 -26.24 -15.60 21.51
N THR A 147 -26.17 -16.92 21.77
CA THR A 147 -26.84 -17.94 20.94
C THR A 147 -28.37 -17.89 21.06
N ARG A 148 -28.90 -17.30 22.13
CA ARG A 148 -30.34 -17.11 22.36
C ARG A 148 -30.64 -15.65 22.67
N SER A 149 -31.84 -15.20 22.31
CA SER A 149 -32.30 -13.84 22.61
C SER A 149 -32.55 -13.68 24.12
N TYR A 150 -32.05 -12.58 24.68
CA TYR A 150 -32.28 -12.16 26.06
C TYR A 150 -32.88 -10.77 26.09
N ARG A 151 -33.49 -10.38 27.21
CA ARG A 151 -33.93 -9.00 27.42
C ARG A 151 -32.72 -8.10 27.55
N VAL A 152 -32.65 -7.09 26.68
CA VAL A 152 -31.53 -6.15 26.59
C VAL A 152 -31.35 -5.40 27.91
N GLU A 153 -32.45 -5.00 28.56
CA GLU A 153 -32.45 -4.22 29.79
C GLU A 153 -31.79 -4.99 30.94
N GLN A 154 -32.06 -6.31 31.04
CA GLN A 154 -31.45 -7.16 32.07
C GLN A 154 -29.95 -7.34 31.85
N LEU A 155 -29.52 -7.56 30.61
CA LEU A 155 -28.10 -7.73 30.29
C LEU A 155 -27.31 -6.43 30.47
N GLN A 156 -27.88 -5.30 30.07
CA GLN A 156 -27.27 -3.98 30.28
C GLN A 156 -27.08 -3.68 31.76
N GLN A 157 -28.08 -3.98 32.60
CA GLN A 157 -27.96 -3.77 34.04
C GLN A 157 -26.82 -4.61 34.64
N ILE A 158 -26.75 -5.90 34.31
CA ILE A 158 -25.68 -6.80 34.79
C ILE A 158 -24.29 -6.32 34.30
N ALA A 159 -24.20 -5.85 33.05
CA ALA A 159 -22.95 -5.31 32.52
C ALA A 159 -22.50 -4.07 33.27
N LEU A 160 -23.42 -3.13 33.56
CA LEU A 160 -23.13 -1.90 34.32
C LEU A 160 -22.78 -2.17 35.80
N GLU A 161 -23.24 -3.28 36.37
CA GLU A 161 -22.84 -3.73 37.71
C GLU A 161 -21.39 -4.26 37.75
N THR A 162 -20.79 -4.56 36.60
CA THR A 162 -19.42 -5.08 36.52
C THR A 162 -18.39 -3.94 36.62
N PRO A 163 -17.40 -4.02 37.53
CA PRO A 163 -16.38 -2.98 37.66
C PRO A 163 -15.60 -2.75 36.35
N GLY A 164 -15.50 -1.49 35.92
CA GLY A 164 -14.77 -1.09 34.72
C GLY A 164 -15.63 -0.91 33.46
N VAL A 165 -16.91 -1.30 33.50
CA VAL A 165 -17.85 -1.04 32.39
C VAL A 165 -18.39 0.38 32.49
N LEU A 166 -18.09 1.21 31.49
CA LEU A 166 -18.54 2.61 31.43
C LEU A 166 -19.92 2.76 30.78
N ARG A 167 -20.20 1.95 29.76
CA ARG A 167 -21.46 1.98 28.99
C ARG A 167 -21.73 0.58 28.43
N ALA A 168 -23.00 0.20 28.35
CA ALA A 168 -23.45 -1.05 27.76
C ALA A 168 -24.65 -0.78 26.84
N GLU A 169 -24.60 -1.30 25.62
CA GLU A 169 -25.69 -1.19 24.64
C GLU A 169 -26.08 -2.59 24.16
N GLY A 170 -27.37 -2.77 23.85
CA GLY A 170 -27.87 -4.01 23.26
C GLY A 170 -28.39 -3.70 21.87
N TRP A 171 -27.94 -4.48 20.90
CA TRP A 171 -28.18 -4.22 19.49
C TRP A 171 -29.03 -5.33 18.89
N GLY A 172 -29.97 -4.94 18.02
CA GLY A 172 -30.72 -5.86 17.19
C GLY A 172 -29.90 -6.30 15.98
N PHE A 173 -30.07 -7.56 15.58
CA PHE A 173 -29.52 -8.11 14.35
C PHE A 173 -30.62 -8.89 13.64
N ALA A 174 -30.72 -8.72 12.33
CA ALA A 174 -31.61 -9.50 11.49
C ALA A 174 -30.92 -9.80 10.16
N ASP A 175 -30.94 -11.06 9.75
CA ASP A 175 -30.62 -11.40 8.37
C ASP A 175 -31.78 -10.95 7.48
N THR A 176 -31.46 -10.14 6.49
CA THR A 176 -32.44 -9.54 5.58
C THR A 176 -32.01 -9.78 4.14
N VAL A 177 -32.97 -9.79 3.22
CA VAL A 177 -32.69 -9.87 1.79
C VAL A 177 -33.29 -8.67 1.09
N ARG A 178 -32.56 -8.11 0.12
CA ARG A 178 -33.13 -7.09 -0.76
C ARG A 178 -34.09 -7.78 -1.73
N MET A 179 -35.32 -7.30 -1.82
CA MET A 179 -36.29 -7.77 -2.82
C MET A 179 -36.31 -6.79 -4.00
N ARG A 180 -35.81 -7.19 -5.18
CA ARG A 180 -35.87 -6.35 -6.40
C ARG A 180 -37.24 -6.49 -7.07
N THR A 181 -37.74 -7.72 -7.12
CA THR A 181 -39.13 -8.07 -7.45
C THR A 181 -39.60 -9.18 -6.49
N PRO A 182 -40.90 -9.51 -6.41
CA PRO A 182 -41.38 -10.55 -5.50
C PRO A 182 -40.69 -11.92 -5.65
N ASP A 183 -40.17 -12.22 -6.84
CA ASP A 183 -39.50 -13.49 -7.17
C ASP A 183 -37.96 -13.35 -7.29
N GLU A 184 -37.42 -12.14 -7.19
CA GLU A 184 -35.99 -11.88 -7.35
C GLU A 184 -35.40 -11.31 -6.05
N GLN A 185 -34.68 -12.18 -5.35
CA GLN A 185 -34.00 -11.86 -4.10
C GLN A 185 -32.53 -11.54 -4.39
N GLY A 186 -32.02 -10.49 -3.76
CA GLY A 186 -30.60 -10.18 -3.70
C GLY A 186 -29.86 -11.07 -2.71
N ASN A 187 -28.62 -10.71 -2.42
CA ASN A 187 -27.83 -11.42 -1.41
C ASN A 187 -28.38 -11.22 0.00
N ASP A 188 -28.03 -12.13 0.90
CA ASP A 188 -28.26 -11.96 2.35
C ASP A 188 -27.44 -10.77 2.86
N VAL A 189 -28.12 -9.85 3.54
CA VAL A 189 -27.57 -8.65 4.16
C VAL A 189 -27.89 -8.68 5.65
N LEU A 190 -26.84 -8.63 6.47
CA LEU A 190 -27.00 -8.48 7.91
C LEU A 190 -27.42 -7.05 8.24
N MET A 191 -28.67 -6.87 8.65
CA MET A 191 -29.17 -5.61 9.19
C MET A 191 -28.79 -5.50 10.67
N ILE A 192 -28.22 -4.36 11.03
CA ILE A 192 -27.87 -4.01 12.41
C ILE A 192 -28.77 -2.87 12.86
N ALA A 193 -29.40 -3.04 14.02
CA ALA A 193 -30.29 -2.05 14.63
C ALA A 193 -29.72 -1.62 16.00
N PRO A 194 -28.77 -0.67 16.03
CA PRO A 194 -28.30 -0.09 17.28
C PRO A 194 -29.38 0.79 17.93
N PRO A 195 -29.25 1.13 19.23
CA PRO A 195 -30.15 2.08 19.87
C PRO A 195 -30.03 3.47 19.25
N GLU A 196 -31.10 4.26 19.35
CA GLU A 196 -31.23 5.60 18.74
C GLU A 196 -30.15 6.60 19.18
N ASP A 197 -29.63 6.45 20.41
CA ASP A 197 -28.60 7.30 21.01
C ASP A 197 -27.22 6.64 21.03
N THR A 198 -26.97 5.64 20.17
CA THR A 198 -25.71 4.89 20.19
C THR A 198 -24.50 5.83 20.07
N GLN A 199 -23.56 5.68 20.99
CA GLN A 199 -22.26 6.36 20.95
C GLN A 199 -21.14 5.38 20.58
N MET A 200 -21.49 4.11 20.37
CA MET A 200 -20.57 3.01 20.07
C MET A 200 -20.32 2.87 18.56
N ILE A 201 -20.95 3.71 17.73
CA ILE A 201 -20.70 3.80 16.28
C ILE A 201 -20.32 5.25 15.93
N ASP A 202 -19.23 5.42 15.19
CA ASP A 202 -18.81 6.72 14.63
C ASP A 202 -18.56 6.58 13.12
N PRO A 203 -19.61 6.66 12.31
CA PRO A 203 -19.54 6.36 10.89
C PRO A 203 -18.99 7.53 10.09
N ILE A 204 -18.19 7.23 9.06
CA ILE A 204 -17.79 8.22 8.08
C ILE A 204 -18.89 8.30 7.01
N LEU A 205 -19.71 9.33 7.07
CA LEU A 205 -20.77 9.56 6.09
C LEU A 205 -20.16 10.08 4.78
N LEU A 206 -20.35 9.31 3.69
CA LEU A 206 -19.96 9.74 2.35
C LEU A 206 -21.03 10.65 1.73
N GLU A 207 -22.30 10.24 1.85
CA GLU A 207 -23.46 10.97 1.35
C GLU A 207 -24.64 10.82 2.33
N GLY A 208 -25.57 11.79 2.29
CA GLY A 208 -26.75 11.78 3.16
C GLY A 208 -26.46 12.19 4.60
N ARG A 209 -27.17 11.55 5.54
CA ARG A 209 -27.08 11.81 6.98
C ARG A 209 -27.22 10.52 7.79
N TRP A 210 -26.78 10.54 9.05
CA TRP A 210 -27.03 9.45 9.98
C TRP A 210 -28.51 9.39 10.41
N LEU A 211 -28.87 8.27 11.06
CA LEU A 211 -30.18 8.05 11.66
C LEU A 211 -30.42 9.07 12.80
N LEU A 212 -31.62 9.63 12.83
CA LEU A 212 -32.11 10.49 13.89
C LEU A 212 -33.21 9.77 14.69
N PRO A 213 -33.42 10.10 15.98
CA PRO A 213 -34.46 9.46 16.81
C PRO A 213 -35.89 9.57 16.22
N GLU A 214 -36.17 10.63 15.46
CA GLU A 214 -37.44 10.82 14.77
C GLU A 214 -37.65 9.94 13.53
N ASP A 215 -36.61 9.25 13.04
CA ASP A 215 -36.70 8.43 11.84
C ASP A 215 -37.41 7.10 12.14
N THR A 216 -38.51 6.84 11.43
CA THR A 216 -39.30 5.60 11.62
C THR A 216 -38.93 4.48 10.64
N GLN A 217 -38.47 4.84 9.43
CA GLN A 217 -38.14 3.90 8.35
C GLN A 217 -36.91 4.38 7.56
N ALA A 218 -35.88 4.84 8.26
CA ALA A 218 -34.60 5.18 7.66
C ALA A 218 -33.61 4.01 7.80
N VAL A 219 -32.81 3.80 6.76
CA VAL A 219 -31.73 2.81 6.74
C VAL A 219 -30.48 3.51 6.24
N VAL A 220 -29.34 3.23 6.88
CA VAL A 220 -28.04 3.65 6.38
C VAL A 220 -27.36 2.44 5.77
N MET A 221 -26.85 2.62 4.55
CA MET A 221 -26.22 1.55 3.77
C MET A 221 -24.70 1.75 3.79
N ASN A 222 -23.96 0.66 3.87
CA ASN A 222 -22.50 0.70 3.72
C ASN A 222 -22.11 0.64 2.23
N THR A 223 -20.85 0.96 1.95
CA THR A 223 -20.31 0.94 0.58
C THR A 223 -20.29 -0.44 -0.05
N ASP A 224 -20.23 -1.50 0.77
CA ASP A 224 -20.20 -2.87 0.26
C ASP A 224 -21.57 -3.23 -0.32
N LEU A 225 -22.66 -2.88 0.37
CA LEU A 225 -24.01 -3.08 -0.14
C LEU A 225 -24.24 -2.30 -1.44
N LEU A 226 -23.77 -1.05 -1.52
CA LEU A 226 -23.85 -0.24 -2.74
C LEU A 226 -22.99 -0.79 -3.89
N SER A 227 -21.92 -1.52 -3.59
CA SER A 227 -21.06 -2.14 -4.60
C SER A 227 -21.71 -3.38 -5.20
N ASP A 228 -22.40 -4.17 -4.37
CA ASP A 228 -23.15 -5.36 -4.80
C ASP A 228 -24.48 -4.99 -5.45
N GLU A 229 -25.11 -3.91 -5.00
CA GLU A 229 -26.41 -3.41 -5.45
C GLU A 229 -26.30 -1.93 -5.92
N PRO A 230 -25.65 -1.67 -7.08
CA PRO A 230 -25.34 -0.31 -7.56
C PRO A 230 -26.55 0.48 -8.07
N ASP A 231 -27.75 -0.12 -8.06
CA ASP A 231 -29.02 0.51 -8.43
C ASP A 231 -29.73 1.21 -7.26
N LEU A 232 -29.16 1.15 -6.05
CA LEU A 232 -29.56 1.87 -4.84
C LEU A 232 -28.93 3.27 -4.77
#